data_AF-A0A1G6Q1V1-F1
#
_entry.id   AF-A0A1G6Q1V1-F1
#
_cell.length_a   1.000
_cell.length_b   1.000
_cell.length_c   1.000
_cell.angle_alpha   90.00
_cell.angle_beta   90.00
_cell.angle_gamma   90.00
#
_symmetry.space_group_name_H-M   'P 1'
#
loop_
_entity.id
_entity.type
_entity.pdbx_description
1 polymer ?
#
loop_
_entity_poly.entity_id
_entity_poly.type
_entity_poly.pdbx_seq_one_letter_code
_entity_poly.pdbx_strand_id
1 'polypeptide(L)'
;MATKKTAAKKTAAKKSGKQFTAPLTETGSTIRQKARVANEPVLMPMQEDAGLTAWNNNTRIVQTWGKAENNNAWLNITGLGWKKIKESNTQALLALLMIGAHGRDKNSLVNVRTESDNKVYELYVW
;
A
#
# COMPACT_ATOMS: atom_id res chain seq x y z
N MET A 1 50.54 -5.04 29.87
CA MET A 1 51.59 -5.46 28.92
C MET A 1 50.94 -6.29 27.82
N ALA A 2 51.16 -5.91 26.57
CA ALA A 2 50.54 -6.49 25.38
C ALA A 2 51.46 -7.52 24.71
N THR A 3 50.92 -8.62 24.21
CA THR A 3 51.57 -9.53 23.26
C THR A 3 50.87 -9.44 21.91
N LYS A 4 51.64 -9.06 20.88
CA LYS A 4 51.25 -8.90 19.47
C LYS A 4 51.42 -10.22 18.68
N LYS A 5 50.99 -10.16 17.41
CA LYS A 5 51.50 -10.88 16.20
C LYS A 5 50.94 -12.30 15.95
N THR A 6 50.56 -12.78 14.74
CA THR A 6 50.56 -12.29 13.34
C THR A 6 49.64 -13.18 12.47
N ALA A 7 49.30 -12.64 11.30
CA ALA A 7 48.45 -13.03 10.18
C ALA A 7 48.64 -14.37 9.41
N ALA A 8 47.50 -14.83 8.84
CA ALA A 8 47.20 -15.17 7.43
C ALA A 8 47.69 -16.48 6.72
N LYS A 9 46.69 -17.12 6.04
CA LYS A 9 46.57 -17.32 4.55
C LYS A 9 46.47 -18.78 4.02
N LYS A 10 45.27 -19.08 3.45
CA LYS A 10 44.89 -19.85 2.22
C LYS A 10 45.44 -21.26 1.94
N THR A 11 44.52 -22.15 1.51
CA THR A 11 44.52 -23.03 0.29
C THR A 11 43.32 -24.02 0.42
N ALA A 12 42.31 -24.19 -0.45
CA ALA A 12 42.09 -24.31 -1.91
C ALA A 12 42.25 -25.75 -2.49
N ALA A 13 41.14 -26.43 -2.83
CA ALA A 13 40.99 -27.44 -3.91
C ALA A 13 39.48 -27.78 -4.13
N LYS A 14 38.80 -27.42 -5.25
CA LYS A 14 38.66 -28.10 -6.57
C LYS A 14 38.03 -29.52 -6.46
N LYS A 15 37.03 -29.99 -7.23
CA LYS A 15 36.49 -29.64 -8.58
C LYS A 15 35.27 -30.54 -8.91
N SER A 16 34.57 -30.20 -10.01
CA SER A 16 33.64 -31.01 -10.84
C SER A 16 32.14 -30.79 -10.55
N GLY A 17 31.30 -30.26 -11.43
CA GLY A 17 31.41 -30.07 -12.87
C GLY A 17 30.29 -30.85 -13.60
N LYS A 18 29.14 -30.21 -13.79
CA LYS A 18 28.26 -30.44 -14.95
C LYS A 18 27.35 -29.22 -15.13
N GLN A 19 27.80 -28.32 -16.00
CA GLN A 19 26.98 -27.28 -16.60
C GLN A 19 26.12 -27.96 -17.67
N PHE A 20 24.81 -27.79 -17.57
CA PHE A 20 23.93 -27.77 -18.73
C PHE A 20 23.20 -26.42 -18.73
N THR A 21 23.02 -25.92 -19.94
CA THR A 21 22.78 -24.54 -20.38
C THR A 21 21.42 -23.97 -19.98
N ALA A 22 21.42 -22.65 -19.74
CA ALA A 22 20.27 -21.81 -19.39
C ALA A 22 19.20 -21.73 -20.51
N PRO A 23 18.02 -21.15 -20.22
CA PRO A 23 17.92 -19.71 -20.45
C PRO A 23 17.57 -18.93 -19.18
N LEU A 24 18.33 -17.85 -18.96
CA LEU A 24 18.05 -16.86 -17.93
C LEU A 24 16.71 -16.18 -18.26
N THR A 25 15.78 -16.21 -17.31
CA THR A 25 14.81 -15.13 -17.16
C THR A 25 15.08 -14.50 -15.80
N GLU A 26 16.12 -13.68 -15.74
CA GLU A 26 16.26 -12.69 -14.67
C GLU A 26 15.36 -11.52 -15.00
N THR A 27 14.26 -11.36 -14.27
CA THR A 27 13.70 -10.02 -14.07
C THR A 27 13.07 -9.95 -12.69
N GLY A 28 13.75 -9.21 -11.82
CA GLY A 28 13.07 -8.24 -10.97
C GLY A 28 12.55 -8.74 -9.62
N SER A 29 13.43 -8.62 -8.62
CA SER A 29 13.08 -8.23 -7.25
C SER A 29 11.95 -9.00 -6.56
N THR A 30 12.31 -10.09 -5.87
CA THR A 30 11.58 -10.54 -4.68
C THR A 30 11.66 -9.43 -3.63
N ILE A 31 10.69 -8.50 -3.66
CA ILE A 31 10.43 -7.62 -2.53
C ILE A 31 10.07 -8.53 -1.37
N ARG A 32 10.94 -8.53 -0.36
CA ARG A 32 10.73 -9.13 0.95
C ARG A 32 9.46 -8.52 1.54
N GLN A 33 8.31 -9.12 1.26
CA GLN A 33 7.04 -8.77 1.89
C GLN A 33 7.19 -9.03 3.38
N LYS A 34 7.42 -7.96 4.13
CA LYS A 34 7.28 -7.93 5.58
C LYS A 34 5.88 -8.46 5.89
N ALA A 35 5.81 -9.47 6.76
CA ALA A 35 4.59 -10.21 7.09
C ALA A 35 3.37 -9.29 7.17
N ARG A 36 2.46 -9.49 6.23
CA ARG A 36 1.24 -8.72 6.05
C ARG A 36 0.31 -9.01 7.22
N VAL A 37 -0.10 -7.98 7.94
CA VAL A 37 -1.13 -8.12 8.99
C VAL A 37 -2.43 -8.50 8.29
N ALA A 38 -3.08 -9.57 8.76
CA ALA A 38 -4.13 -10.31 8.07
C ALA A 38 -5.39 -9.53 7.64
N ASN A 39 -5.53 -8.26 8.05
CA ASN A 39 -6.74 -7.45 7.82
C ASN A 39 -6.51 -6.15 7.03
N GLU A 40 -5.36 -5.98 6.39
CA GLU A 40 -5.13 -4.80 5.54
C GLU A 40 -5.87 -4.97 4.20
N PRO A 41 -6.72 -4.00 3.78
CA PRO A 41 -7.41 -4.09 2.50
C PRO A 41 -6.40 -4.26 1.36
N VAL A 42 -6.65 -5.24 0.50
CA VAL A 42 -5.80 -5.50 -0.67
C VAL A 42 -6.18 -4.51 -1.76
N LEU A 43 -5.17 -3.88 -2.36
CA LEU A 43 -5.33 -3.22 -3.66
C LEU A 43 -5.80 -4.28 -4.65
N MET A 44 -7.09 -4.26 -5.03
CA MET A 44 -7.52 -4.93 -6.24
C MET A 44 -6.69 -4.38 -7.41
N PRO A 45 -6.40 -5.20 -8.44
CA PRO A 45 -5.62 -4.74 -9.59
C PRO A 45 -6.24 -3.45 -10.13
N MET A 46 -5.35 -2.50 -10.41
CA MET A 46 -5.63 -1.14 -10.83
C MET A 46 -6.71 -1.13 -11.92
N GLN A 47 -7.95 -0.85 -11.54
CA GLN A 47 -8.96 -0.46 -12.52
C GLN A 47 -8.46 0.90 -13.03
N GLU A 48 -8.05 0.96 -14.30
CA GLU A 48 -7.66 2.20 -14.99
C GLU A 48 -8.88 3.13 -15.08
N ASP A 49 -9.24 3.76 -13.96
CA ASP A 49 -9.98 5.03 -14.00
C ASP A 49 -8.95 6.06 -14.47
N ALA A 50 -8.93 6.22 -15.78
CA ALA A 50 -7.96 6.98 -16.56
C ALA A 50 -7.82 8.41 -16.04
N GLY A 51 -6.76 8.69 -15.29
CA GLY A 51 -6.04 9.98 -15.21
C GLY A 51 -6.83 11.27 -14.91
N LEU A 52 -8.14 11.20 -14.69
CA LEU A 52 -9.03 12.33 -14.50
C LEU A 52 -9.44 12.39 -13.03
N THR A 53 -9.49 13.61 -12.52
CA THR A 53 -10.22 13.90 -11.28
C THR A 53 -11.68 13.50 -11.46
N ALA A 54 -12.06 12.41 -10.81
CA ALA A 54 -13.41 11.87 -10.87
C ALA A 54 -14.17 12.25 -9.60
N TRP A 55 -15.33 12.89 -9.80
CA TRP A 55 -16.31 13.10 -8.73
C TRP A 55 -17.28 11.93 -8.74
N ASN A 56 -17.21 11.11 -7.70
CA ASN A 56 -18.16 10.05 -7.44
C ASN A 56 -19.23 10.57 -6.48
N ASN A 57 -20.35 11.01 -7.06
CA ASN A 57 -21.48 11.56 -6.32
C ASN A 57 -22.48 10.47 -5.93
N ASN A 58 -23.26 10.72 -4.88
CA ASN A 58 -24.32 9.84 -4.39
C ASN A 58 -23.86 8.42 -4.06
N THR A 59 -22.61 8.28 -3.61
CA THR A 59 -22.07 6.99 -3.16
C THR A 59 -22.24 6.82 -1.65
N ARG A 60 -22.10 5.60 -1.15
CA ARG A 60 -22.12 5.32 0.29
C ARG A 60 -20.82 4.69 0.72
N ILE A 61 -20.39 5.00 1.93
CA ILE A 61 -19.24 4.36 2.56
C ILE A 61 -19.76 3.13 3.31
N VAL A 62 -19.23 1.96 2.96
CA VAL A 62 -19.61 0.69 3.57
C VAL A 62 -18.75 0.40 4.78
N GLN A 63 -17.44 0.64 4.65
CA GLN A 63 -16.46 0.32 5.69
C GLN A 63 -15.34 1.36 5.67
N THR A 64 -14.71 1.52 6.83
CA THR A 64 -13.54 2.37 7.02
C THR A 64 -12.45 1.55 7.67
N TRP A 65 -11.21 1.72 7.25
CA TRP A 65 -10.05 1.08 7.85
C TRP A 65 -8.95 2.11 8.06
N GLY A 66 -8.27 2.06 9.19
CA GLY A 66 -7.20 3.00 9.50
C GLY A 66 -6.17 2.37 10.42
N LYS A 67 -4.91 2.70 10.20
CA LYS A 67 -3.78 2.28 11.03
C LYS A 67 -2.87 3.48 11.34
N ALA A 68 -2.73 3.79 12.62
CA ALA A 68 -1.97 4.94 13.10
C ALA A 68 -0.46 4.81 12.84
N GLU A 69 0.12 3.61 12.97
CA GLU A 69 1.57 3.37 12.84
C GLU A 69 2.17 3.86 11.52
N ASN A 70 1.39 3.76 10.43
CA ASN A 70 1.86 4.06 9.08
C ASN A 70 1.11 5.24 8.44
N ASN A 71 0.29 5.97 9.21
CA ASN A 71 -0.62 7.00 8.68
C ASN A 71 -1.40 6.53 7.45
N ASN A 72 -1.94 5.30 7.52
CA ASN A 72 -2.59 4.67 6.39
C ASN A 72 -4.08 4.51 6.69
N ALA A 73 -4.93 5.10 5.84
CA ALA A 73 -6.37 5.03 5.98
C ALA A 73 -7.05 4.76 4.64
N TRP A 74 -8.12 3.98 4.69
CA TRP A 74 -8.83 3.43 3.56
C TRP A 74 -10.33 3.53 3.78
N LEU A 75 -11.04 3.84 2.71
CA LEU A 75 -12.49 3.91 2.67
C LEU A 75 -12.98 2.89 1.65
N ASN A 76 -13.91 2.04 2.06
CA ASN A 76 -14.64 1.16 1.16
C ASN A 76 -15.89 1.89 0.68
N ILE A 77 -15.87 2.31 -0.58
CA ILE A 77 -16.94 3.06 -1.21
C ILE A 77 -17.75 2.10 -2.07
N THR A 78 -19.08 2.16 -1.95
CA THR A 78 -19.99 1.31 -2.72
C THR A 78 -19.78 1.52 -4.21
N GLY A 79 -19.50 0.44 -4.95
CA GLY A 79 -19.26 0.47 -6.40
C GLY A 79 -17.82 0.81 -6.82
N LEU A 80 -17.01 1.42 -5.94
CA LEU A 80 -15.61 1.81 -6.22
C LEU A 80 -14.59 0.96 -5.44
N GLY A 81 -15.06 0.21 -4.45
CA GLY A 81 -14.23 -0.64 -3.60
C GLY A 81 -13.36 0.16 -2.63
N TRP A 82 -12.22 -0.42 -2.27
CA TRP A 82 -11.28 0.18 -1.32
C TRP A 82 -10.43 1.26 -1.99
N LYS A 83 -10.61 2.50 -1.56
CA LYS A 83 -9.80 3.65 -1.96
C LYS A 83 -9.02 4.18 -0.77
N LYS A 84 -7.75 4.48 -1.01
CA LYS A 84 -6.82 4.98 0.01
C LYS A 84 -6.97 6.49 0.16
N ILE A 85 -6.92 7.01 1.38
CA ILE A 85 -6.92 8.46 1.65
C ILE A 85 -5.53 9.03 1.36
N LYS A 86 -5.45 10.26 0.84
CA LYS A 86 -4.18 10.95 0.65
C LYS A 86 -3.44 11.14 1.99
N GLU A 87 -2.22 10.62 2.07
CA GLU A 87 -1.40 10.62 3.29
C GLU A 87 -0.50 11.86 3.44
N SER A 88 -0.73 12.93 2.67
CA SER A 88 0.15 14.11 2.69
C SER A 88 0.10 14.91 3.99
N ASN A 89 -0.99 14.80 4.74
CA ASN A 89 -1.18 15.49 6.02
C ASN A 89 -1.97 14.58 6.96
N THR A 90 -1.37 14.22 8.11
CA THR A 90 -1.98 13.32 9.10
C THR A 90 -3.29 13.87 9.69
N GLN A 91 -3.37 15.19 9.90
CA GLN A 91 -4.59 15.81 10.43
C GLN A 91 -5.72 15.77 9.40
N ALA A 92 -5.40 15.99 8.12
CA ALA A 92 -6.36 15.84 7.04
C ALA A 92 -6.82 14.39 6.88
N LEU A 93 -5.90 13.43 6.97
CA LEU A 93 -6.23 12.01 6.92
C LEU A 93 -7.19 11.60 8.04
N LEU A 94 -6.94 12.03 9.27
CA LEU A 94 -7.83 11.77 10.40
C LEU A 94 -9.20 12.43 10.18
N ALA A 95 -9.23 13.69 9.74
CA ALA A 95 -10.48 14.39 9.44
C ALA A 95 -11.31 13.66 8.38
N LEU A 96 -10.71 13.26 7.26
CA LEU A 96 -11.40 12.51 6.20
C LEU A 96 -11.89 11.14 6.70
N LEU A 97 -11.10 10.46 7.54
CA LEU A 97 -11.50 9.18 8.13
C LEU A 97 -12.70 9.36 9.07
N MET A 98 -12.71 10.41 9.89
CA MET A 98 -13.82 10.71 10.80
C MET A 98 -15.10 11.08 10.06
N ILE A 99 -15.00 11.91 9.01
CA ILE A 99 -16.15 12.24 8.15
C ILE A 99 -16.64 10.97 7.44
N GLY A 100 -15.73 10.13 6.97
CA GLY A 100 -16.08 8.87 6.32
C GLY A 100 -16.79 7.89 7.26
N ALA A 101 -16.32 7.77 8.50
CA ALA A 101 -16.97 6.97 9.54
C ALA A 101 -18.35 7.53 9.90
N HIS A 102 -18.49 8.86 9.97
CA HIS A 102 -19.78 9.52 10.19
C HIS A 102 -20.80 9.22 9.08
N GLY A 103 -20.38 9.35 7.82
CA GLY A 103 -21.22 9.02 6.66
C GLY A 103 -21.63 7.55 6.63
N ARG A 104 -20.74 6.65 7.05
CA ARG A 104 -21.02 5.22 7.20
C ARG A 104 -22.08 4.98 8.29
N ASP A 105 -21.90 5.53 9.48
CA ASP A 105 -22.77 5.28 10.64
C ASP A 105 -24.20 5.80 10.40
N LYS A 106 -24.33 6.93 9.70
CA LYS A 106 -25.64 7.46 9.28
C LYS A 106 -26.21 6.82 8.01
N ASN A 107 -25.43 6.02 7.30
CA ASN A 107 -25.78 5.53 5.97
C ASN A 107 -26.19 6.66 4.99
N SER A 108 -25.57 7.84 5.17
CA SER A 108 -25.80 9.04 4.37
C SER A 108 -25.16 8.91 2.99
N LEU A 109 -25.68 9.70 2.04
CA LEU A 109 -25.04 9.87 0.74
C LEU A 109 -23.78 10.71 0.89
N VAL A 110 -22.74 10.30 0.18
CA VAL A 110 -21.40 10.88 0.24
C VAL A 110 -20.91 11.16 -1.18
N ASN A 111 -20.32 12.35 -1.34
CA ASN A 111 -19.62 12.73 -2.56
C ASN A 111 -18.12 12.61 -2.31
N VAL A 112 -17.45 11.83 -3.17
CA VAL A 112 -16.03 11.54 -3.04
C VAL A 112 -15.31 12.04 -4.28
N ARG A 113 -14.18 12.74 -4.08
CA ARG A 113 -13.29 13.12 -5.16
C ARG A 113 -12.03 12.27 -5.13
N THR A 114 -11.82 11.54 -6.22
CA THR A 114 -10.59 10.79 -6.46
C THR A 114 -9.76 11.45 -7.55
N GLU A 115 -8.45 11.54 -7.32
CA GLU A 115 -7.48 12.06 -8.30
C GLU A 115 -6.85 10.91 -9.10
N SER A 116 -5.97 11.25 -10.06
CA SER A 116 -5.22 10.28 -10.90
C SER A 116 -4.44 9.22 -10.12
N ASP A 117 -4.11 9.50 -8.86
CA ASP A 117 -3.43 8.57 -7.95
C ASP A 117 -4.34 7.49 -7.36
N ASN A 118 -5.63 7.46 -7.74
CA ASN A 118 -6.66 6.61 -7.15
C ASN A 118 -6.83 6.80 -5.63
N LYS A 119 -6.41 7.95 -5.12
CA LYS A 119 -6.54 8.34 -3.71
C LYS A 119 -7.70 9.31 -3.54
N VAL A 120 -8.31 9.26 -2.36
CA VAL A 120 -9.35 10.22 -1.95
C VAL A 120 -8.69 11.49 -1.46
N TYR A 121 -9.06 12.61 -2.08
CA TYR A 121 -8.57 13.95 -1.73
C TYR A 121 -9.62 14.75 -0.96
N GLU A 122 -10.88 14.64 -1.37
CA GLU A 122 -12.00 15.39 -0.77
C GLU A 122 -13.19 14.47 -0.56
N LEU A 123 -13.93 14.71 0.53
CA LEU A 123 -15.08 13.93 0.93
C LEU A 123 -16.14 14.83 1.57
N TYR A 124 -17.36 14.79 1.04
CA TYR A 124 -18.50 15.55 1.54
C TYR A 124 -19.64 14.60 1.92
N VAL A 125 -20.12 14.73 3.15
CA VAL A 125 -21.25 13.96 3.68
C VAL A 125 -22.43 14.92 3.88
N TRP A 126 -23.62 14.49 3.45
CA TRP A 126 -24.88 15.20 3.62
C TRP A 126 -25.65 14.73 4.86
#